data_AF-A0A7Y8HEZ9-F1
#
_entry.id   AF-A0A7Y8HEZ9-F1
#
_cell.length_a   1.000
_cell.length_b   1.000
_cell.length_c   1.000
_cell.angle_alpha   90.00
_cell.angle_beta   90.00
_cell.angle_gamma   90.00
#
_symmetry.space_group_name_H-M   'P 1'
#
loop_
_entity.id
_entity.type
_entity.pdbx_description
1 polymer ?
#
loop_
_entity_poly.entity_id
_entity_poly.type
_entity_poly.pdbx_seq_one_letter_code
_entity_poly.pdbx_strand_id
1 'polypeptide(L)'
;MGLKPAPSIFRRQRTGSFVASVQDTDDVTSYGPEIVTVTKLLPGMYRYSVHNFSGQSSFKMENSGCVVNVVIPKSGIIRRYDIPTSNPTNGNLRVVFELTVDNAGDTTLTGINQFKETNPPGESVE
;
A
#
# COMPACT_ATOMS: atom_id res chain seq x y z
N MET A 1 18.40 -13.27 -22.39
CA MET A 1 17.61 -12.08 -22.01
C MET A 1 16.17 -12.56 -21.88
N GLY A 2 15.79 -13.04 -20.68
CA GLY A 2 14.48 -13.68 -20.46
C GLY A 2 13.55 -12.71 -19.75
N LEU A 3 12.53 -12.23 -20.44
CA LEU A 3 11.45 -11.45 -19.82
C LEU A 3 10.77 -12.34 -18.78
N LYS A 4 10.80 -11.92 -17.52
CA LYS A 4 10.06 -12.55 -16.43
C LYS A 4 8.55 -12.36 -16.70
N PRO A 5 7.71 -13.40 -16.55
CA PRO A 5 6.27 -13.26 -16.72
C PRO A 5 5.69 -12.28 -15.69
N ALA A 6 4.85 -11.35 -16.15
CA ALA A 6 4.28 -10.25 -15.37
C ALA A 6 3.06 -10.69 -14.55
N PRO A 7 3.00 -10.41 -13.23
CA PRO A 7 1.80 -10.58 -12.43
C PRO A 7 1.00 -9.28 -12.41
N SER A 8 -0.22 -9.39 -12.92
CA SER A 8 -1.32 -8.43 -12.90
C SER A 8 -1.56 -7.73 -11.55
N ILE A 9 -1.70 -6.40 -11.68
CA ILE A 9 -2.65 -5.54 -10.97
C ILE A 9 -2.36 -5.34 -9.48
N PHE A 10 -1.91 -4.14 -9.11
CA PHE A 10 -2.09 -3.59 -7.76
C PHE A 10 -3.31 -2.66 -7.82
N ARG A 11 -4.30 -2.85 -6.95
CA ARG A 11 -5.48 -1.97 -6.82
C ARG A 11 -5.69 -1.59 -5.36
N ARG A 12 -5.91 -0.29 -5.18
CA ARG A 12 -6.09 0.39 -3.89
C ARG A 12 -7.50 0.19 -3.34
N GLN A 13 -7.64 -0.39 -2.15
CA GLN A 13 -8.85 -0.24 -1.33
C GLN A 13 -8.69 0.99 -0.43
N ARG A 14 -9.60 1.97 -0.56
CA ARG A 14 -9.71 3.13 0.36
C ARG A 14 -10.89 2.89 1.29
N THR A 15 -10.64 2.86 2.59
CA THR A 15 -11.69 3.11 3.58
C THR A 15 -11.46 4.53 4.11
N GLY A 16 -12.35 5.47 3.76
CA GLY A 16 -12.25 6.89 4.12
C GLY A 16 -11.98 7.84 2.94
N SER A 17 -12.60 9.02 2.99
CA SER A 17 -12.53 10.03 1.94
C SER A 17 -11.29 10.92 2.11
N PHE A 18 -10.29 10.73 1.26
CA PHE A 18 -9.21 11.67 1.01
C PHE A 18 -8.90 11.74 -0.48
N VAL A 19 -8.55 12.94 -0.94
CA VAL A 19 -7.91 13.12 -2.24
C VAL A 19 -6.42 12.91 -1.99
N ALA A 20 -5.95 11.67 -2.15
CA ALA A 20 -4.54 11.45 -2.46
C ALA A 20 -4.41 11.27 -3.96
N SER A 21 -3.59 12.13 -4.55
CA SER A 21 -2.91 11.82 -5.80
C SER A 21 -1.87 10.75 -5.48
N VAL A 22 -2.24 9.50 -5.71
CA VAL A 22 -1.25 8.44 -5.84
C VAL A 22 -0.79 8.56 -7.28
N GLN A 23 0.49 8.87 -7.46
CA GLN A 23 1.07 8.95 -8.80
C GLN A 23 1.49 7.54 -9.18
N ASP A 24 0.52 6.81 -9.72
CA ASP A 24 0.76 5.64 -10.57
C ASP A 24 0.07 5.99 -11.90
N THR A 25 0.89 6.47 -12.82
CA THR A 25 0.50 6.61 -14.22
C THR A 25 0.61 5.19 -14.78
N ASP A 26 -0.54 4.50 -14.80
CA ASP A 26 -0.89 3.39 -15.71
C ASP A 26 0.14 2.28 -15.99
N ASP A 27 1.06 1.99 -15.06
CA ASP A 27 2.08 0.97 -15.28
C ASP A 27 1.71 -0.37 -14.62
N VAL A 28 1.07 -1.24 -15.40
CA VAL A 28 0.83 -2.65 -15.03
C VAL A 28 2.07 -3.54 -15.25
N THR A 29 3.21 -2.96 -15.64
CA THR A 29 4.41 -3.66 -16.11
C THR A 29 5.69 -3.40 -15.32
N SER A 30 5.72 -2.43 -14.40
CA SER A 30 6.88 -2.19 -13.52
C SER A 30 6.57 -2.28 -12.02
N TYR A 31 7.59 -2.69 -11.26
CA TYR A 31 7.55 -2.90 -9.81
C TYR A 31 7.79 -1.60 -9.00
N GLY A 32 7.51 -0.45 -9.62
CA GLY A 32 8.09 0.84 -9.28
C GLY A 32 7.83 1.35 -7.85
N PRO A 33 8.62 2.33 -7.37
CA PRO A 33 8.35 3.01 -6.12
C PRO A 33 7.01 3.74 -6.18
N GLU A 34 6.05 3.38 -5.33
CA GLU A 34 4.78 4.09 -5.20
C GLU A 34 5.01 5.38 -4.40
N ILE A 35 4.81 6.54 -5.02
CA ILE A 35 4.78 7.82 -4.30
C ILE A 35 3.33 8.14 -3.93
N VAL A 36 3.05 8.16 -2.63
CA VAL A 36 1.75 8.51 -2.05
C VAL A 36 1.83 9.95 -1.56
N THR A 37 1.20 10.89 -2.27
CA THR A 37 1.10 12.27 -1.82
C THR A 37 -0.28 12.53 -1.23
N VAL A 38 -0.32 12.94 0.04
CA VAL A 38 -1.55 13.32 0.75
C VAL A 38 -1.67 14.85 0.71
N THR A 39 -2.52 15.37 -0.18
CA THR A 39 -2.66 16.82 -0.43
C THR A 39 -3.81 17.46 0.35
N LYS A 40 -4.79 16.66 0.81
CA LYS A 40 -5.90 17.11 1.66
C LYS A 40 -6.05 16.21 2.88
N LEU A 41 -6.04 16.82 4.06
CA LEU A 41 -6.25 16.16 5.34
C LEU A 41 -7.65 16.50 5.87
N LEU A 42 -8.47 15.47 6.05
CA LEU A 42 -9.76 15.56 6.74
C LEU A 42 -9.66 14.71 8.01
N PRO A 43 -10.34 15.08 9.11
CA PRO A 43 -10.34 14.28 10.33
C PRO A 43 -10.78 12.84 10.05
N GLY A 44 -10.06 11.87 10.62
CA GLY A 44 -10.32 10.45 10.43
C GLY A 44 -9.06 9.58 10.49
N MET A 45 -9.28 8.27 10.37
CA MET A 45 -8.23 7.26 10.27
C MET A 45 -8.21 6.68 8.87
N TYR A 46 -7.04 6.64 8.26
CA TYR A 46 -6.83 6.14 6.91
C TYR A 46 -5.76 5.06 6.92
N ARG A 47 -5.95 4.02 6.11
CA ARG A 47 -4.97 2.94 5.94
C ARG A 47 -4.52 2.89 4.49
N TYR A 48 -3.21 2.79 4.28
CA TYR A 48 -2.64 2.51 2.97
C TYR A 48 -2.14 1.07 2.91
N SER A 49 -2.61 0.34 1.91
CA SER A 49 -2.24 -1.05 1.67
C SER A 49 -1.92 -1.27 0.20
N VAL A 50 -0.99 -2.18 -0.05
CA VAL A 50 -0.60 -2.65 -1.37
C VAL A 50 -1.10 -4.10 -1.50
N HIS A 51 -1.82 -4.44 -2.56
CA HIS A 51 -2.40 -5.79 -2.73
C HIS A 51 -1.89 -6.44 -4.01
N ASN A 52 -1.28 -7.61 -3.89
CA ASN A 52 -0.93 -8.49 -4.99
C ASN A 52 -2.17 -9.25 -5.50
N PHE A 53 -2.81 -8.77 -6.57
CA PHE A 53 -4.02 -9.41 -7.13
C PHE A 53 -3.74 -10.71 -7.87
N SER A 54 -2.50 -10.90 -8.33
CA SER A 54 -2.06 -12.17 -8.93
C SER A 54 -1.91 -13.30 -7.92
N GLY A 55 -1.99 -12.98 -6.62
CA GLY A 55 -1.80 -13.92 -5.52
C GLY A 55 -0.34 -14.33 -5.33
N GLN A 56 -0.05 -14.99 -4.20
CA GLN A 56 1.30 -15.43 -3.84
C GLN A 56 1.80 -16.63 -4.66
N SER A 57 0.90 -17.37 -5.31
CA SER A 57 1.26 -18.52 -6.15
C SER A 57 1.93 -18.11 -7.46
N SER A 58 1.47 -17.01 -8.08
CA SER A 58 1.99 -16.52 -9.34
C SER A 58 3.31 -15.77 -9.14
N PHE A 59 3.33 -14.86 -8.16
CA PHE A 59 4.52 -14.10 -7.80
C PHE A 59 4.46 -13.70 -6.34
N LYS A 60 5.54 -14.03 -5.63
CA LYS A 60 5.68 -13.73 -4.21
C LYS A 60 5.86 -12.24 -3.99
N MET A 61 4.96 -11.64 -3.22
CA MET A 61 4.92 -10.18 -3.06
C MET A 61 6.21 -9.66 -2.44
N GLU A 62 6.79 -10.36 -1.45
CA GLU A 62 8.06 -10.03 -0.80
C GLU A 62 9.26 -9.94 -1.77
N ASN A 63 9.16 -10.56 -2.96
CA ASN A 63 10.19 -10.53 -3.99
C ASN A 63 9.99 -9.41 -5.02
N SER A 64 8.98 -8.55 -4.85
CA SER A 64 8.68 -7.47 -5.81
C SER A 64 9.72 -6.35 -5.82
N GLY A 65 10.44 -6.12 -4.71
CA GLY A 65 11.25 -4.92 -4.55
C GLY A 65 10.42 -3.63 -4.43
N CYS A 66 9.12 -3.74 -4.17
CA CYS A 66 8.22 -2.60 -4.00
C CYS A 66 8.69 -1.66 -2.89
N VAL A 67 8.60 -0.36 -3.15
CA VAL A 67 8.94 0.70 -2.20
C VAL A 67 7.77 1.67 -2.15
N VAL A 68 7.36 2.10 -0.96
CA VAL A 68 6.34 3.15 -0.80
C VAL A 68 6.97 4.39 -0.19
N ASN A 69 6.87 5.53 -0.87
CA ASN A 69 7.26 6.83 -0.35
C ASN A 69 6.00 7.65 -0.06
N VAL A 70 5.74 7.98 1.19
CA VAL A 70 4.62 8.85 1.59
C VAL A 70 5.10 10.26 1.84
N VAL A 71 4.38 11.23 1.28
CA VAL A 71 4.62 12.66 1.41
C VAL A 71 3.33 13.34 1.88
N ILE A 72 3.40 14.01 3.03
CA ILE A 72 2.30 14.79 3.61
C ILE A 72 2.81 16.22 3.84
N PRO A 73 2.72 17.11 2.82
CA PRO A 73 3.35 18.42 2.87
C PRO A 73 2.87 19.29 4.04
N LYS A 74 1.56 19.28 4.32
CA LYS A 74 0.96 20.07 5.40
C LYS A 74 1.54 19.72 6.79
N SER A 75 1.98 18.47 6.97
CA SER A 75 2.53 17.98 8.22
C SER A 75 4.06 17.85 8.19
N GLY A 76 4.71 18.22 7.07
CA GLY A 76 6.15 18.05 6.86
C GLY A 76 6.64 16.59 6.86
N ILE A 77 5.74 15.62 6.67
CA ILE A 77 6.07 14.20 6.78
C ILE A 77 6.56 13.69 5.42
N ILE A 78 7.75 13.11 5.41
CA ILE A 78 8.28 12.29 4.31
C ILE A 78 8.75 10.97 4.92
N ARG A 79 8.23 9.84 4.44
CA ARG A 79 8.63 8.50 4.91
C ARG A 79 8.75 7.52 3.76
N ARG A 80 9.70 6.59 3.88
CA ARG A 80 9.92 5.49 2.96
C ARG A 80 9.65 4.17 3.68
N TYR A 81 8.97 3.25 3.01
CA TYR A 81 8.68 1.89 3.46
C TYR A 81 9.15 0.90 2.41
N ASP A 82 10.31 0.30 2.65
CA ASP A 82 10.79 -0.84 1.87
C ASP A 82 9.95 -2.08 2.16
N ILE A 83 9.79 -2.94 1.16
CA ILE A 83 9.07 -4.20 1.34
C ILE A 83 9.79 -5.13 2.33
N PRO A 84 9.10 -5.72 3.32
CA PRO A 84 9.70 -6.72 4.18
C PRO A 84 10.14 -7.95 3.35
N THR A 85 11.31 -8.49 3.67
CA THR A 85 11.89 -9.65 2.95
C THR A 85 11.31 -10.99 3.39
N SER A 86 10.46 -10.99 4.43
CA SER A 86 9.83 -12.20 4.98
C SER A 86 8.31 -12.06 5.02
N ASN A 87 7.62 -13.04 4.46
CA ASN A 87 6.16 -13.15 4.40
C ASN A 87 5.69 -14.50 4.98
N PRO A 88 5.83 -14.72 6.30
CA PRO A 88 5.54 -16.02 6.91
C PRO A 88 4.05 -16.37 6.84
N THR A 89 3.17 -15.38 6.69
CA THR A 89 1.73 -15.57 6.56
C THR A 89 1.31 -15.89 5.13
N ASN A 90 2.23 -15.89 4.15
CA ASN A 90 1.89 -15.99 2.74
C ASN A 90 0.80 -14.97 2.32
N GLY A 91 0.83 -13.79 2.94
CA GLY A 91 -0.17 -12.73 2.75
C GLY A 91 -0.03 -12.09 1.37
N ASN A 92 -1.15 -11.85 0.70
CA ASN A 92 -1.24 -11.12 -0.55
C ASN A 92 -1.54 -9.62 -0.38
N LEU A 93 -1.86 -9.17 0.83
CA LEU A 93 -1.97 -7.77 1.18
C LEU A 93 -0.74 -7.35 2.00
N ARG A 94 -0.22 -6.15 1.79
CA ARG A 94 0.71 -5.49 2.69
C ARG A 94 0.07 -4.21 3.21
N VAL A 95 -0.19 -4.14 4.51
CA VAL A 95 -0.57 -2.89 5.17
C VAL A 95 0.71 -2.10 5.42
N VAL A 96 0.81 -0.91 4.84
CA VAL A 96 2.05 -0.11 4.86
C VAL A 96 2.04 0.84 6.04
N PHE A 97 1.00 1.67 6.16
CA PHE A 97 0.87 2.64 7.23
C PHE A 97 -0.59 2.97 7.53
N GLU A 98 -0.79 3.55 8.69
CA GLU A 98 -2.01 4.22 9.10
C GLU A 98 -1.75 5.71 9.34
N LEU A 99 -2.70 6.52 8.93
CA LEU A 99 -2.68 7.96 9.07
C LEU A 99 -3.91 8.37 9.88
N THR A 100 -3.68 8.95 11.05
CA THR A 100 -4.73 9.57 11.85
C THR A 100 -4.65 11.07 11.72
N VAL A 101 -5.77 11.70 11.42
CA VAL A 101 -5.94 13.15 11.39
C VAL A 101 -7.00 13.51 12.42
N ASP A 102 -6.67 14.39 13.37
CA ASP A 102 -7.64 14.83 14.38
C ASP A 102 -8.51 16.00 13.88
N ASN A 103 -9.38 16.51 14.75
CA ASN A 103 -10.27 17.63 14.42
C ASN A 103 -9.54 18.97 14.23
N ALA A 104 -8.32 19.13 14.77
CA ALA A 104 -7.47 20.29 14.53
C ALA A 104 -6.70 20.16 13.20
N GLY A 105 -6.68 18.96 12.61
CA GLY A 105 -5.91 18.63 11.42
C GLY A 105 -4.49 18.17 11.73
N ASP A 106 -4.17 17.92 13.00
CA ASP A 106 -2.89 17.35 13.41
C ASP A 106 -2.82 15.89 12.97
N THR A 107 -1.62 15.48 12.59
CA THR A 107 -1.41 14.26 11.81
C THR A 107 -0.46 13.31 12.54
N THR A 108 -0.90 12.07 12.72
CA THR A 108 -0.06 10.98 13.20
C THR A 108 0.08 9.92 12.11
N LEU A 109 1.31 9.64 11.69
CA LEU A 109 1.62 8.57 10.74
C LEU A 109 2.25 7.39 11.47
N THR A 110 1.57 6.25 11.47
CA THR A 110 2.00 5.00 12.09
C THR A 110 2.44 4.01 11.00
N GLY A 111 3.72 3.64 10.99
CA GLY A 111 4.22 2.58 10.11
C GLY A 111 3.74 1.20 10.58
N ILE A 112 3.08 0.45 9.71
CA ILE A 112 2.65 -0.94 9.97
C ILE A 112 3.59 -1.92 9.29
N ASN A 113 3.78 -1.75 7.97
CA ASN A 113 4.64 -2.55 7.08
C ASN A 113 4.56 -4.08 7.29
N GLN A 114 3.35 -4.63 7.27
CA GLN A 114 3.11 -6.05 7.53
C GLN A 114 2.26 -6.71 6.44
N PHE A 115 2.58 -7.96 6.12
CA PHE A 115 1.76 -8.80 5.25
C PHE A 115 0.53 -9.33 5.98
N LYS A 116 -0.60 -9.37 5.28
CA LYS A 116 -1.88 -9.92 5.71
C LYS A 116 -2.47 -10.75 4.57
N GLU A 117 -3.19 -11.81 4.90
CA GLU A 117 -4.06 -12.46 3.92
C GLU A 117 -5.28 -11.57 3.69
N THR A 118 -5.72 -11.40 2.44
CA THR A 118 -6.95 -10.66 2.14
C THR A 118 -8.21 -11.40 2.59
N ASN A 119 -8.11 -12.70 2.87
CA ASN A 119 -9.18 -13.56 3.40
C ASN A 119 -8.55 -14.54 4.43
N PRO A 120 -9.12 -14.76 5.63
CA PRO A 120 -9.02 -16.09 6.24
C PRO A 120 -9.71 -17.10 5.29
N PRO A 121 -9.35 -18.40 5.27
CA PRO A 121 -10.09 -19.37 4.48
C PRO A 121 -11.56 -19.38 4.92
N GLY A 122 -12.46 -18.80 4.12
CA GLY A 122 -13.92 -18.92 4.29
C GLY A 122 -14.79 -17.66 4.29
N GLU A 123 -14.28 -16.43 4.20
CA GLU A 123 -15.19 -15.26 4.12
C GLU A 123 -15.38 -14.75 2.68
N SER A 124 -16.56 -14.99 2.15
CA SER A 124 -17.12 -14.31 0.97
C SER A 124 -17.44 -12.87 1.34
N VAL A 125 -17.00 -11.92 0.53
CA VAL A 125 -17.44 -10.52 0.64
C VAL A 125 -18.77 -10.41 -0.10
N GLU A 126 -19.89 -10.41 0.63
CA GLU A 126 -21.19 -9.88 0.19
C GLU A 126 -21.45 -8.53 0.85
#